data_AF-A0A150IJZ3-F1
#
_entry.id   AF-A0A150IJZ3-F1
#
_cell.length_a   1.000
_cell.length_b   1.000
_cell.length_c   1.000
_cell.angle_alpha   90.00
_cell.angle_beta   90.00
_cell.angle_gamma   90.00
#
_symmetry.space_group_name_H-M   'P 1'
#
loop_
_entity.id
_entity.type
_entity.pdbx_description
1 polymer ?
#
loop_
_entity_poly.entity_id
_entity_poly.type
_entity_poly.pdbx_seq_one_letter_code
_entity_poly.pdbx_strand_id
1 'polypeptide(L)'
;MIHEVIGKMDNEKPVVNINANKYNEYESIALEIARLVTTKQIQYGDSFSKAYLVMQVLYPDGISKEQMKDALVVVRIIDKLFRIANGNQGEENAFSDINGYSLLAVTKNQKL
;
A
#
# COMPACT_ATOMS: atom_id res chain seq x y z
N MET A 1 -27.86 23.94 -4.17
CA MET A 1 -26.83 24.70 -3.42
C MET A 1 -25.94 23.70 -2.69
N ILE A 2 -24.87 23.26 -3.33
CA ILE A 2 -23.73 22.62 -2.66
C ILE A 2 -22.52 23.50 -2.99
N HIS A 3 -22.36 24.57 -2.25
CA HIS A 3 -21.15 25.39 -2.26
C HIS A 3 -20.48 25.22 -0.90
N GLU A 4 -19.15 25.18 -0.92
CA GLU A 4 -18.22 25.13 0.23
C GLU A 4 -18.06 23.80 0.96
N VAL A 5 -17.12 22.96 0.48
CA VAL A 5 -16.03 22.39 1.30
C VAL A 5 -14.84 22.03 0.39
N ILE A 6 -14.26 23.00 -0.32
CA ILE A 6 -12.90 22.84 -0.85
C ILE A 6 -12.07 23.97 -0.25
N GLY A 7 -11.74 23.78 1.03
CA GLY A 7 -10.70 24.56 1.70
C GLY A 7 -9.39 24.35 0.95
N LYS A 8 -8.63 25.44 0.84
CA LYS A 8 -7.37 25.57 0.10
C LYS A 8 -6.45 24.37 0.30
N MET A 9 -5.89 23.87 -0.81
CA MET A 9 -4.81 22.88 -0.82
C MET A 9 -3.50 23.57 -0.42
N ASP A 10 -3.29 23.74 0.88
CA ASP A 10 -1.94 23.93 1.44
C ASP A 10 -1.43 22.57 1.93
N ASN A 11 -0.12 22.35 1.86
CA ASN A 11 0.59 21.08 2.07
C ASN A 11 0.52 20.50 3.50
N GLU A 12 -0.52 20.79 4.26
CA GLU A 12 -0.81 20.17 5.54
C GLU A 12 -1.92 19.13 5.35
N LYS A 13 -1.72 17.94 5.91
CA LYS A 13 -2.68 16.82 5.82
C LYS A 13 -4.08 17.34 6.18
N PRO A 14 -5.12 17.11 5.36
CA PRO A 14 -6.45 17.62 5.64
C PRO A 14 -6.99 16.97 6.92
N VAL A 15 -6.97 17.72 8.02
CA VAL A 15 -7.63 17.32 9.27
C VAL A 15 -9.09 17.74 9.16
N VAL A 16 -9.91 16.86 8.61
CA VAL A 16 -11.37 17.06 8.60
C VAL A 16 -11.89 16.80 10.01
N ASN A 17 -12.25 17.88 10.71
CA ASN A 17 -12.87 17.86 12.02
C ASN A 17 -14.28 17.24 11.91
N ILE A 18 -14.43 15.97 12.27
CA ILE A 18 -15.69 15.24 12.14
C ILE A 18 -16.54 15.51 13.39
N ASN A 19 -17.64 16.24 13.23
CA ASN A 19 -18.68 16.28 14.25
C ASN A 19 -19.33 14.89 14.31
N ALA A 20 -19.13 14.18 15.42
CA ALA A 20 -19.56 12.79 15.64
C ALA A 20 -21.10 12.58 15.54
N ASN A 21 -21.88 13.65 15.40
CA ASN A 21 -23.35 13.60 15.35
C ASN A 21 -23.95 13.66 13.93
N LYS A 22 -23.14 13.68 12.87
CA LYS A 22 -23.63 13.80 11.48
C LYS A 22 -23.84 12.48 10.75
N TYR A 23 -23.07 11.44 11.10
CA TYR A 23 -23.01 10.19 10.35
C TYR A 23 -23.39 9.02 11.24
N ASN A 24 -24.09 8.04 10.67
CA ASN A 24 -24.26 6.76 11.35
C ASN A 24 -22.93 5.98 11.38
N GLU A 25 -22.93 4.84 12.07
CA GLU A 25 -21.73 4.01 12.25
C GLU A 25 -21.10 3.59 10.91
N TYR A 26 -21.91 3.10 9.97
CA TYR A 26 -21.42 2.68 8.65
C TYR A 26 -20.80 3.82 7.85
N GLU A 27 -21.45 4.98 7.86
CA GLU A 27 -20.95 6.18 7.19
C GLU A 27 -19.61 6.67 7.78
N SER A 28 -19.47 6.58 9.10
CA SER A 28 -18.23 6.95 9.79
C SER A 28 -17.09 6.01 9.41
N ILE A 29 -17.33 4.69 9.44
CA ILE A 29 -16.36 3.67 9.01
C ILE A 29 -15.97 3.88 7.54
N ALA A 30 -16.94 4.14 6.66
CA ALA A 30 -16.68 4.38 5.25
C ALA A 30 -15.76 5.59 5.03
N LEU A 31 -15.96 6.67 5.80
CA LEU A 31 -15.13 7.87 5.73
C LEU A 31 -13.68 7.61 6.20
N GLU A 32 -13.50 6.82 7.25
CA GLU A 32 -12.18 6.42 7.73
C GLU A 32 -11.44 5.55 6.70
N ILE A 33 -12.13 4.57 6.11
CA ILE A 33 -11.57 3.73 5.03
C ILE A 33 -11.18 4.60 3.83
N ALA A 34 -12.02 5.55 3.44
CA ALA A 34 -11.73 6.45 2.33
C ALA A 34 -10.45 7.26 2.56
N ARG A 35 -10.26 7.79 3.78
CA ARG A 35 -9.03 8.52 4.17
C ARG A 35 -7.80 7.62 4.16
N LEU A 36 -7.93 6.41 4.68
CA LEU A 36 -6.86 5.41 4.69
C LEU A 36 -6.43 5.08 3.26
N VAL A 37 -7.37 4.72 2.38
CA VAL A 37 -7.08 4.36 0.99
C VAL A 37 -6.46 5.53 0.24
N THR A 38 -6.95 6.75 0.45
CA THR A 38 -6.35 7.97 -0.15
C THR A 38 -4.90 8.13 0.27
N THR A 39 -4.61 7.97 1.56
CA THR A 39 -3.23 8.03 2.08
C THR A 39 -2.35 6.94 1.46
N LYS A 40 -2.88 5.72 1.28
CA LYS A 40 -2.14 4.61 0.65
C LYS A 40 -1.88 4.87 -0.84
N GLN A 41 -2.83 5.39 -1.59
CA GLN A 41 -2.57 5.76 -3.00
C GLN A 41 -1.52 6.85 -3.13
N ILE A 42 -1.47 7.80 -2.21
CA ILE A 42 -0.39 8.80 -2.18
C ILE A 42 0.96 8.14 -1.83
N GLN A 43 0.99 7.15 -0.93
CA GLN A 43 2.24 6.50 -0.53
C GLN A 43 2.80 5.56 -1.60
N TYR A 44 1.94 4.80 -2.26
CA TYR A 44 2.33 3.69 -3.14
C TYR A 44 2.14 4.00 -4.63
N GLY A 45 1.53 5.14 -4.97
CA GLY A 45 1.04 5.37 -6.32
C GLY A 45 -0.02 4.33 -6.71
N ASP A 46 -0.12 4.02 -8.00
CA ASP A 46 -1.07 3.04 -8.53
C ASP A 46 -0.55 1.58 -8.42
N SER A 47 -0.01 1.20 -7.27
CA SER A 47 0.47 -0.18 -7.01
C SER A 47 -0.67 -1.18 -7.16
N PHE A 48 -1.85 -0.86 -6.62
CA PHE A 48 -3.03 -1.73 -6.63
C PHE A 48 -3.41 -2.18 -8.06
N SER A 49 -3.43 -1.26 -9.03
CA SER A 49 -3.83 -1.58 -10.40
C SER A 49 -2.66 -1.97 -11.30
N LYS A 50 -1.40 -1.85 -10.87
CA LYS A 50 -0.24 -2.08 -11.75
C LYS A 50 0.70 -3.20 -11.30
N ALA A 51 0.71 -3.59 -10.02
CA ALA A 51 1.61 -4.64 -9.52
C ALA A 51 1.40 -5.99 -10.24
N TYR A 52 0.17 -6.27 -10.68
CA TYR A 52 -0.13 -7.50 -11.43
C TYR A 52 0.64 -7.60 -12.76
N LEU A 53 0.99 -6.48 -13.40
CA LEU A 53 1.75 -6.49 -14.66
C LEU A 53 3.15 -7.05 -14.44
N VAL A 54 3.78 -6.70 -13.32
CA VAL A 54 5.08 -7.27 -12.93
C VAL A 54 4.93 -8.77 -12.64
N MET A 55 3.85 -9.15 -11.94
CA MET A 55 3.57 -10.55 -11.65
C MET A 55 3.34 -11.39 -12.92
N GLN A 56 2.69 -10.84 -13.95
CA GLN A 56 2.52 -11.53 -15.24
C GLN A 56 3.85 -11.77 -15.97
N VAL A 57 4.84 -10.88 -15.78
CA VAL A 57 6.19 -11.09 -16.31
C VAL A 57 6.95 -12.18 -15.55
N LEU A 58 6.82 -12.20 -14.21
CA LEU A 58 7.55 -13.14 -13.35
C LEU A 58 6.93 -14.54 -13.29
N TYR A 59 5.60 -14.62 -13.39
CA TYR A 59 4.81 -15.84 -13.28
C TYR A 59 3.83 -15.94 -14.47
N PRO A 60 4.34 -16.06 -15.71
CA PRO A 60 3.51 -16.04 -16.91
C PRO A 60 2.50 -17.20 -16.96
N ASP A 61 2.84 -18.34 -16.36
CA ASP A 61 2.00 -19.54 -16.29
C ASP A 61 1.27 -19.66 -14.93
N GLY A 62 1.27 -18.61 -14.12
CA GLY A 62 0.74 -18.60 -12.75
C GLY A 62 1.75 -19.05 -11.70
N ILE A 63 1.30 -19.10 -10.44
CA ILE A 63 2.11 -19.48 -9.27
C ILE A 63 1.76 -20.92 -8.86
N SER A 64 2.75 -21.82 -8.89
CA SER A 64 2.56 -23.19 -8.39
C SER A 64 2.49 -23.24 -6.86
N LYS A 65 1.95 -24.33 -6.29
CA LYS A 65 1.86 -24.50 -4.83
C LYS A 65 3.22 -24.42 -4.14
N GLU A 66 4.25 -24.95 -4.78
CA GLU A 66 5.63 -24.98 -4.30
C GLU A 66 6.24 -23.56 -4.29
N GLN A 67 5.85 -22.72 -5.26
CA GLN A 67 6.31 -21.34 -5.40
C GLN A 67 5.62 -20.35 -4.47
N MET A 68 4.48 -20.71 -3.85
CA MET A 68 3.65 -19.78 -3.07
C MET A 68 4.42 -19.00 -1.99
N LYS A 69 5.41 -19.63 -1.34
CA LYS A 69 6.22 -18.97 -0.30
C LYS A 69 7.11 -17.87 -0.88
N ASP A 70 7.75 -18.14 -2.00
CA ASP A 70 8.65 -17.19 -2.67
C ASP A 70 7.84 -16.11 -3.38
N ALA A 71 6.72 -16.49 -4.01
CA ALA A 71 5.80 -15.56 -4.63
C ALA A 71 5.22 -14.55 -3.62
N LEU A 72 4.93 -14.97 -2.39
CA LEU A 72 4.53 -14.05 -1.31
C LEU A 72 5.62 -13.00 -1.03
N VAL A 73 6.89 -13.41 -1.00
CA VAL A 73 8.01 -12.48 -0.77
C VAL A 73 8.15 -11.53 -1.96
N VAL A 74 8.09 -12.04 -3.19
CA VAL A 74 8.16 -11.26 -4.42
C VAL A 74 7.04 -10.21 -4.50
N VAL A 75 5.78 -10.58 -4.23
CA VAL A 75 4.65 -9.64 -4.24
C VAL A 75 4.86 -8.50 -3.23
N ARG A 76 5.36 -8.82 -2.03
CA ARG A 76 5.66 -7.80 -1.02
C ARG A 76 6.79 -6.88 -1.46
N ILE A 77 7.82 -7.40 -2.13
CA ILE A 77 8.90 -6.58 -2.68
C ILE A 77 8.35 -5.66 -3.77
N ILE A 78 7.53 -6.17 -4.70
CA ILE A 78 6.90 -5.35 -5.75
C ILE A 78 6.13 -4.19 -5.14
N ASP A 79 5.29 -4.43 -4.14
CA ASP A 79 4.55 -3.37 -3.44
C ASP A 79 5.48 -2.29 -2.86
N LYS A 80 6.60 -2.70 -2.26
CA LYS A 80 7.61 -1.76 -1.74
C LYS A 80 8.35 -1.02 -2.87
N LEU A 81 8.58 -1.63 -4.03
CA LEU A 81 9.17 -0.95 -5.19
C LEU A 81 8.28 0.18 -5.71
N PHE A 82 6.96 -0.02 -5.75
CA PHE A 82 6.00 1.05 -6.08
C PHE A 82 6.10 2.21 -5.10
N ARG A 83 6.16 1.92 -3.79
CA ARG A 83 6.37 2.93 -2.75
C ARG A 83 7.69 3.69 -2.92
N ILE A 84 8.78 2.99 -3.22
CA ILE A 84 10.10 3.60 -3.46
C ILE A 84 10.05 4.52 -4.67
N ALA A 85 9.48 4.05 -5.79
CA ALA A 85 9.32 4.83 -7.01
C ALA A 85 8.46 6.07 -6.80
N ASN A 86 7.57 6.05 -5.81
CA ASN A 86 6.74 7.18 -5.43
C ASN A 86 7.32 8.05 -4.30
N GLY A 87 8.65 8.04 -4.12
CA GLY A 87 9.35 8.88 -3.15
C GLY A 87 9.55 8.24 -1.78
N ASN A 88 9.39 6.93 -1.66
CA ASN A 88 9.60 6.15 -0.41
C ASN A 88 8.80 6.72 0.78
N GLN A 89 7.57 7.17 0.52
CA GLN A 89 6.77 7.91 1.49
C GLN A 89 6.21 7.02 2.60
N GLY A 90 6.05 7.53 3.82
CA GLY A 90 5.49 6.82 4.99
C GLY A 90 6.49 6.74 6.13
N GLU A 91 6.15 6.04 7.22
CA GLU A 91 6.95 6.09 8.45
C GLU A 91 8.23 5.25 8.38
N GLU A 92 8.13 4.04 7.84
CA GLU A 92 9.28 3.13 7.72
C GLU A 92 9.98 3.26 6.37
N ASN A 93 11.30 3.08 6.32
CA ASN A 93 12.04 3.03 5.07
C ASN A 93 11.74 1.73 4.30
N ALA A 94 11.24 1.81 3.07
CA ALA A 94 10.84 0.62 2.31
C ALA A 94 12.01 -0.26 1.87
N PHE A 95 13.25 0.26 1.77
CA PHE A 95 14.43 -0.59 1.56
C PHE A 95 14.74 -1.43 2.79
N SER A 96 14.51 -0.90 4.01
CA SER A 96 14.65 -1.69 5.24
C SER A 96 13.66 -2.85 5.27
N ASP A 97 12.43 -2.64 4.82
CA ASP A 97 11.44 -3.71 4.66
C ASP A 97 11.93 -4.80 3.69
N ILE A 98 12.41 -4.41 2.51
CA ILE A 98 12.94 -5.34 1.50
C ILE A 98 14.13 -6.12 2.05
N ASN A 99 15.02 -5.47 2.80
CA ASN A 99 16.14 -6.14 3.45
C ASN A 99 15.64 -7.17 4.47
N GLY A 100 14.67 -6.81 5.33
CA GLY A 100 14.04 -7.74 6.26
C GLY A 100 13.43 -8.96 5.57
N TYR A 101 12.75 -8.76 4.44
CA TYR A 101 12.18 -9.88 3.66
C TYR A 101 13.27 -10.77 3.06
N SER A 102 14.33 -10.16 2.53
CA SER A 102 15.48 -10.88 1.96
C SER A 102 16.20 -11.71 3.01
N LEU A 103 16.42 -11.15 4.20
CA LEU A 103 17.02 -11.87 5.33
C LEU A 103 16.17 -13.07 5.74
N LEU A 104 14.85 -12.91 5.89
CA LEU A 104 13.94 -14.00 6.22
C LEU A 104 13.93 -15.11 5.15
N ALA A 105 14.00 -14.74 3.86
CA ALA A 105 14.07 -15.70 2.77
C ALA A 105 15.38 -16.50 2.80
N VAL A 106 16.52 -15.82 2.96
CA VAL A 106 17.85 -16.45 3.09
C VAL A 106 17.89 -17.40 4.28
N THR A 107 17.45 -16.96 5.46
CA THR A 107 17.47 -17.81 6.68
C THR A 107 16.61 -19.07 6.53
N LYS A 108 15.47 -18.98 5.83
CA LYS A 108 14.64 -20.17 5.56
C LYS A 108 15.31 -21.12 4.59
N ASN A 109 15.96 -20.60 3.55
CA ASN A 109 16.63 -21.40 2.52
C ASN A 109 17.97 -21.97 2.99
N GLN A 110 18.58 -21.42 4.04
CA GLN A 110 19.81 -21.95 4.65
C GLN A 110 19.60 -23.16 5.57
N LYS A 111 18.36 -23.50 5.94
CA LYS A 111 18.06 -24.72 6.73
C LYS A 111 18.03 -26.00 5.88
N LEU A 112 18.83 -26.04 4.81
CA LEU A 112 19.05 -27.21 3.96
C LEU A 112 20.21 -28.06 4.51
#